data_AF-A0A2W2N6D3-F1
#
_entry.id   AF-A0A2W2N6D3-F1
#
_cell.length_a   1.000
_cell.length_b   1.000
_cell.length_c   1.000
_cell.angle_alpha   90.00
_cell.angle_beta   90.00
_cell.angle_gamma   90.00
#
_symmetry.space_group_name_H-M   'P 1'
#
loop_
_entity.id
_entity.type
_entity.pdbx_description
1 polymer ?
#
loop_
_entity_poly.entity_id
_entity_poly.type
_entity_poly.pdbx_seq_one_letter_code
_entity_poly.pdbx_strand_id
1 'polypeptide(L)'
;MGVGPEDGTYRNPVLDADWSDPDVVRVGDDFHLTASSFGRAPGLPLLHSRDLVNWTLIGHALAHLEPAEEFAAPRHDRGVWAPSLRHHDDRFWIFWGDPDQGVFQINAPEIGGPWTRPHLVKEGKGLIDPCPLWDEETGEAYLVHAWARSRAGVNNRLTGHRMRPDGTGLLDEGKVIVDGDRIPGWFTLEGPKLYRHDGWFWILAPAGGVGTGWQGAFRAREFFGPYEEKVVLEQKDTGVNGPHQGGWVRTPSGEDWFLHFQQRGAYGRVVHLQPMRWGADGWPVLGDEGAPVAVHRRP
;
A
#
# COMPACT_ATOMS: atom_id res chain seq x y z
N MET A 1 3.35 -4.51 23.65
CA MET A 1 4.30 -5.62 23.36
C MET A 1 3.57 -6.93 23.59
N GLY A 2 3.14 -7.60 22.53
CA GLY A 2 2.56 -8.94 22.62
C GLY A 2 3.68 -9.96 22.47
N VAL A 3 4.04 -10.63 23.57
CA VAL A 3 4.87 -11.83 23.51
C VAL A 3 4.04 -12.88 22.77
N GLY A 4 4.48 -13.29 21.57
CA GLY A 4 3.88 -14.43 20.89
C GLY A 4 4.01 -15.68 21.78
N PRO A 5 3.10 -16.66 21.69
CA PRO A 5 3.23 -17.88 22.48
C PRO A 5 4.59 -18.55 22.20
N GLU A 6 5.16 -19.22 23.21
CA GLU A 6 6.48 -19.89 23.18
C GLU A 6 6.58 -21.04 22.14
N ASP A 7 5.53 -21.24 21.33
CA ASP A 7 5.38 -22.31 20.34
C ASP A 7 5.85 -21.93 18.92
N GLY A 8 6.40 -20.72 18.73
CA GLY A 8 6.90 -20.25 17.43
C GLY A 8 5.81 -19.68 16.50
N THR A 9 4.63 -19.34 17.03
CA THR A 9 3.54 -18.71 16.28
C THR A 9 3.38 -17.22 16.61
N TYR A 10 2.58 -16.52 15.80
CA TYR A 10 2.10 -15.16 16.06
C TYR A 10 0.57 -15.10 15.98
N ARG A 11 -0.01 -14.05 16.56
CA ARG A 11 -1.45 -13.78 16.54
C ARG A 11 -1.74 -12.46 15.86
N ASN A 12 -2.74 -12.44 15.00
CA ASN A 12 -3.28 -11.23 14.41
C ASN A 12 -4.29 -10.54 15.34
N PRO A 13 -4.40 -9.20 15.27
CA PRO A 13 -3.56 -8.28 14.47
C PRO A 13 -2.14 -8.13 15.04
N VAL A 14 -1.13 -8.02 14.16
CA VAL A 14 0.27 -7.74 14.56
C VAL A 14 0.46 -6.28 15.01
N LEU A 15 -0.43 -5.38 14.59
CA LEU A 15 -0.54 -4.03 15.12
C LEU A 15 -2.00 -3.75 15.50
N ASP A 16 -2.33 -3.86 16.79
CA ASP A 16 -3.67 -3.63 17.34
C ASP A 16 -3.89 -2.16 17.73
N ALA A 17 -3.75 -1.26 16.77
CA ALA A 17 -4.07 0.17 16.88
C ALA A 17 -4.36 0.74 15.49
N ASP A 18 -4.75 2.02 15.40
CA ASP A 18 -5.08 2.69 14.12
C ASP A 18 -3.83 2.95 13.26
N TRP A 19 -3.46 1.96 12.45
CA TRP A 19 -2.37 1.96 11.49
C TRP A 19 -2.94 1.71 10.09
N SER A 20 -3.52 2.76 9.56
CA SER A 20 -4.23 2.72 8.30
C SER A 20 -3.38 2.61 7.05
N ASP A 21 -3.90 1.89 6.05
CA ASP A 21 -3.33 1.86 4.70
C ASP A 21 -1.84 1.45 4.71
N PRO A 22 -1.47 0.37 5.44
CA PRO A 22 -0.08 0.04 5.66
C PRO A 22 0.58 -0.33 4.33
N ASP A 23 1.82 0.11 4.15
CA ASP A 23 2.68 -0.39 3.10
C ASP A 23 4.07 -0.70 3.65
N VAL A 24 4.66 -1.78 3.15
CA VAL A 24 5.86 -2.39 3.72
C VAL A 24 6.94 -2.53 2.66
N VAL A 25 8.20 -2.36 3.06
CA VAL A 25 9.37 -2.66 2.24
C VAL A 25 10.40 -3.41 3.08
N ARG A 26 11.16 -4.32 2.44
CA ARG A 26 12.36 -4.93 3.02
C ARG A 26 13.61 -4.28 2.45
N VAL A 27 14.57 -3.95 3.31
CA VAL A 27 15.94 -3.54 2.93
C VAL A 27 16.92 -4.37 3.75
N GLY A 28 17.66 -5.26 3.09
CA GLY A 28 18.48 -6.25 3.80
C GLY A 28 17.63 -7.17 4.68
N ASP A 29 17.94 -7.21 5.98
CA ASP A 29 17.22 -8.02 6.98
C ASP A 29 16.15 -7.21 7.75
N ASP A 30 15.94 -5.96 7.36
CA ASP A 30 15.07 -5.03 8.06
C ASP A 30 13.79 -4.77 7.24
N PHE A 31 12.65 -4.77 7.93
CA PHE A 31 11.36 -4.42 7.38
C PHE A 31 10.94 -3.05 7.88
N HIS A 32 10.44 -2.23 6.98
CA HIS A 32 9.93 -0.90 7.28
C HIS A 32 8.49 -0.77 6.82
N LEU A 33 7.66 -0.14 7.64
CA LEU A 33 6.24 0.09 7.34
C LEU A 33 5.92 1.56 7.53
N THR A 34 5.10 2.10 6.64
CA THR A 34 4.44 3.40 6.82
C THR A 34 2.92 3.25 6.72
N ALA A 35 2.20 4.24 7.23
CA ALA A 35 0.74 4.29 7.25
C ALA A 35 0.24 5.71 6.90
N SER A 36 -1.02 5.84 6.51
CA SER A 36 -1.65 7.16 6.33
C SER A 36 -1.61 7.96 7.62
N SER A 37 -1.43 9.28 7.51
CA SER A 37 -1.46 10.20 8.66
C SER A 37 -2.53 11.29 8.54
N PHE A 38 -3.18 11.43 7.38
CA PHE A 38 -4.16 12.48 7.11
C PHE A 38 -3.63 13.87 7.47
N GLY A 39 -4.40 14.65 8.22
CA GLY A 39 -4.05 15.97 8.74
C GLY A 39 -3.15 15.96 9.97
N ARG A 40 -2.53 14.83 10.36
CA ARG A 40 -1.64 14.74 11.54
C ARG A 40 -0.22 15.13 11.15
N ALA A 41 0.43 15.91 12.01
CA ALA A 41 1.85 16.27 11.91
C ALA A 41 2.55 16.04 13.27
N PRO A 42 3.74 15.42 13.33
CA PRO A 42 4.45 14.82 12.19
C PRO A 42 3.65 13.67 11.58
N GLY A 43 3.73 13.53 10.26
CA GLY A 43 2.98 12.57 9.45
C GLY A 43 3.88 11.47 8.86
N LEU A 44 3.29 10.51 8.15
CA LEU A 44 3.99 9.34 7.61
C LEU A 44 4.81 8.61 8.70
N PRO A 45 4.15 8.01 9.71
CA PRO A 45 4.84 7.28 10.77
C PRO A 45 5.65 6.13 10.19
N LEU A 46 6.84 5.91 10.74
CA LEU A 46 7.79 4.89 10.29
C LEU A 46 7.94 3.82 11.36
N LEU A 47 7.61 2.59 11.02
CA LEU A 47 7.78 1.43 11.88
C LEU A 47 8.90 0.54 11.35
N HIS A 48 9.57 -0.16 12.25
CA HIS A 48 10.63 -1.12 11.98
C HIS A 48 10.32 -2.48 12.58
N SER A 49 10.69 -3.53 11.87
CA SER A 49 10.66 -4.91 12.36
C SER A 49 11.78 -5.74 11.73
N ARG A 50 12.16 -6.84 12.37
CA ARG A 50 13.01 -7.90 11.80
C ARG A 50 12.28 -9.23 11.62
N ASP A 51 11.04 -9.33 12.09
CA ASP A 51 10.26 -10.58 12.09
C ASP A 51 8.82 -10.40 11.59
N LEU A 52 8.47 -9.22 11.05
CA LEU A 52 7.13 -8.79 10.59
C LEU A 52 6.02 -8.81 11.65
N VAL A 53 6.34 -9.23 12.88
CA VAL A 53 5.37 -9.44 13.97
C VAL A 53 5.56 -8.36 15.04
N ASN A 54 6.80 -8.14 15.45
CA ASN A 54 7.16 -7.17 16.46
C ASN A 54 7.60 -5.87 15.77
N TRP A 55 6.80 -4.83 15.94
CA TRP A 55 7.03 -3.54 15.30
C TRP A 55 7.36 -2.47 16.33
N THR A 56 8.32 -1.61 15.99
CA THR A 56 8.71 -0.43 16.79
C THR A 56 8.50 0.82 15.96
N LEU A 57 7.81 1.83 16.50
CA LEU A 57 7.76 3.16 15.89
C LEU A 57 9.15 3.81 16.03
N ILE A 58 9.80 4.09 14.90
CA ILE A 58 11.17 4.65 14.86
C ILE A 58 11.20 6.13 14.50
N GLY A 59 10.09 6.71 14.04
CA GLY A 59 10.04 8.12 13.66
C GLY A 59 8.87 8.43 12.73
N HIS A 60 8.99 9.56 12.04
CA HIS A 60 8.02 10.06 11.06
C HIS A 60 8.80 10.68 9.90
N ALA A 61 8.34 10.47 8.67
CA ALA A 61 9.01 10.98 7.47
C ALA A 61 8.62 12.43 7.14
N LEU A 62 7.45 12.89 7.60
CA LEU A 62 6.92 14.21 7.28
C LEU A 62 6.81 15.10 8.51
N ALA A 63 7.70 16.08 8.65
CA ALA A 63 7.66 17.00 9.80
C ALA A 63 6.40 17.88 9.81
N HIS A 64 5.99 18.38 8.63
CA HIS A 64 4.87 19.30 8.45
C HIS A 64 4.10 18.97 7.17
N LEU A 65 2.79 19.17 7.19
CA LEU A 65 1.96 19.10 6.00
C LEU A 65 2.15 20.38 5.16
N GLU A 66 2.16 20.24 3.84
CA GLU A 66 2.30 21.35 2.90
C GLU A 66 1.05 21.45 1.98
N PRO A 67 0.62 22.67 1.63
CA PRO A 67 1.13 23.97 2.07
C PRO A 67 0.70 24.30 3.51
N ALA A 68 1.57 24.97 4.27
CA ALA A 68 1.36 25.19 5.71
C ALA A 68 0.08 25.99 6.02
N GLU A 69 -0.32 26.94 5.17
CA GLU A 69 -1.55 27.71 5.38
C GLU A 69 -2.82 26.85 5.34
N GLU A 70 -2.84 25.77 4.55
CA GLU A 70 -4.01 24.91 4.43
C GLU A 70 -4.23 24.03 5.66
N PHE A 71 -3.15 23.74 6.38
CA PHE A 71 -3.11 22.91 7.59
C PHE A 71 -2.91 23.73 8.87
N ALA A 72 -3.02 25.05 8.80
CA ALA A 72 -3.03 25.94 9.97
C ALA A 72 -4.27 25.76 10.86
N ALA A 73 -5.30 25.07 10.37
CA ALA A 73 -6.49 24.67 11.11
C ALA A 73 -6.77 23.17 10.91
N PRO A 74 -7.44 22.48 11.86
CA PRO A 74 -7.78 21.07 11.70
C PRO A 74 -8.57 20.79 10.42
N ARG A 75 -8.12 19.80 9.65
CA ARG A 75 -8.77 19.31 8.43
C ARG A 75 -9.00 17.80 8.54
N HIS A 76 -10.26 17.40 8.62
CA HIS A 76 -10.62 15.98 8.60
C HIS A 76 -10.54 15.42 7.18
N ASP A 77 -10.03 14.19 7.04
CA ASP A 77 -9.95 13.43 5.78
C ASP A 77 -9.25 14.17 4.62
N ARG A 78 -8.15 14.88 4.93
CA ARG A 78 -7.27 15.60 3.99
C ARG A 78 -5.79 15.33 4.30
N GLY A 79 -4.88 15.80 3.46
CA GLY A 79 -3.44 15.60 3.64
C GLY A 79 -3.03 14.21 3.18
N VAL A 80 -2.27 13.51 4.02
CA VAL A 80 -1.63 12.23 3.65
C VAL A 80 -2.62 11.07 3.68
N TRP A 81 -3.20 10.72 2.53
CA TRP A 81 -3.91 9.45 2.35
C TRP A 81 -2.92 8.31 2.06
N ALA A 82 -3.41 7.13 1.66
CA ALA A 82 -2.65 5.90 1.47
C ALA A 82 -1.26 6.13 0.85
N PRO A 83 -0.19 5.93 1.65
CA PRO A 83 1.16 6.07 1.15
C PRO A 83 1.64 4.77 0.50
N SER A 84 2.60 4.87 -0.41
CA SER A 84 3.43 3.75 -0.85
C SER A 84 4.89 3.98 -0.47
N LEU A 85 5.53 2.97 0.13
CA LEU A 85 6.93 3.01 0.58
C LEU A 85 7.78 2.08 -0.30
N ARG A 86 8.81 2.62 -0.94
CA ARG A 86 9.72 1.85 -1.81
C ARG A 86 11.18 2.13 -1.46
N HIS A 87 12.04 1.18 -1.79
CA HIS A 87 13.48 1.37 -1.74
C HIS A 87 14.03 1.17 -3.16
N HIS A 88 14.67 2.20 -3.69
CA HIS A 88 15.22 2.20 -5.04
C HIS A 88 16.40 3.17 -5.11
N ASP A 89 17.46 2.77 -5.80
CA ASP A 89 18.69 3.55 -5.98
C ASP A 89 19.28 4.02 -4.62
N ASP A 90 19.42 3.08 -3.68
CA ASP A 90 19.92 3.28 -2.31
C ASP A 90 19.20 4.39 -1.53
N ARG A 91 17.91 4.59 -1.83
CA ARG A 91 17.04 5.57 -1.17
C ARG A 91 15.69 4.98 -0.83
N PHE A 92 15.11 5.50 0.24
CA PHE A 92 13.71 5.31 0.58
C PHE A 92 12.87 6.38 -0.10
N TRP A 93 11.74 5.97 -0.65
CA TRP A 93 10.77 6.82 -1.33
C TRP A 93 9.39 6.61 -0.73
N ILE A 94 8.69 7.69 -0.42
CA ILE A 94 7.29 7.65 -0.01
C ILE A 94 6.48 8.52 -0.95
N PHE A 95 5.49 7.91 -1.60
CA PHE A 95 4.51 8.60 -2.43
C PHE A 95 3.14 8.55 -1.74
N TRP A 96 2.37 9.63 -1.81
CA TRP A 96 1.00 9.64 -1.29
C TRP A 96 0.11 10.54 -2.12
N GLY A 97 -1.20 10.29 -2.05
CA GLY A 97 -2.21 11.19 -2.60
C GLY A 97 -2.68 12.14 -1.53
N ASP A 98 -2.67 13.44 -1.81
CA ASP A 98 -3.57 14.39 -1.19
C ASP A 98 -4.81 14.52 -2.10
N PRO A 99 -6.01 14.14 -1.63
CA PRO A 99 -7.20 14.10 -2.48
C PRO A 99 -7.59 15.47 -3.05
N ASP A 100 -7.10 16.57 -2.49
CA ASP A 100 -7.44 17.92 -2.91
C ASP A 100 -6.36 18.57 -3.79
N GLN A 101 -5.11 18.11 -3.66
CA GLN A 101 -3.94 18.72 -4.32
C GLN A 101 -3.29 17.82 -5.38
N GLY A 102 -3.21 16.51 -5.14
CA GLY A 102 -2.64 15.54 -6.08
C GLY A 102 -1.61 14.60 -5.46
N VAL A 103 -0.68 14.10 -6.29
CA VAL A 103 0.34 13.12 -5.89
C VAL A 103 1.60 13.83 -5.44
N PHE A 104 2.06 13.50 -4.24
CA PHE A 104 3.32 13.98 -3.68
C PHE A 104 4.32 12.85 -3.49
N GLN A 105 5.61 13.22 -3.41
CA GLN A 105 6.66 12.33 -2.94
C GLN A 105 7.62 13.03 -1.96
N ILE A 106 8.22 12.23 -1.10
CA ILE A 106 9.45 12.54 -0.36
C ILE A 106 10.42 11.36 -0.48
N ASN A 107 11.72 11.63 -0.30
CA ASN A 107 12.72 10.57 -0.25
C ASN A 107 13.86 10.88 0.73
N ALA A 108 14.62 9.85 1.10
CA ALA A 108 15.74 9.95 2.01
C ALA A 108 16.80 8.88 1.69
N PRO A 109 18.09 9.13 1.98
CA PRO A 109 19.14 8.11 1.86
C PRO A 109 19.00 7.01 2.93
N GLU A 110 18.38 7.30 4.07
CA GLU A 110 18.14 6.36 5.16
C GLU A 110 16.69 6.50 5.64
N ILE A 111 16.11 5.42 6.20
CA ILE A 111 14.72 5.47 6.71
C ILE A 111 14.56 6.53 7.82
N GLY A 112 15.62 6.80 8.59
CA GLY A 112 15.64 7.85 9.61
C GLY A 112 15.74 9.27 9.05
N GLY A 113 15.88 9.43 7.73
CA GLY A 113 16.10 10.70 7.06
C GLY A 113 17.58 11.00 6.79
N PRO A 114 17.93 12.26 6.45
CA PRO A 114 17.02 13.38 6.32
C PRO A 114 16.06 13.19 5.13
N TRP A 115 14.76 13.39 5.38
CA TRP A 115 13.73 13.36 4.34
C TRP A 115 13.68 14.70 3.60
N THR A 116 13.48 14.64 2.28
CA THR A 116 13.24 15.84 1.47
C THR A 116 11.92 16.51 1.86
N ARG A 117 11.75 17.79 1.48
CA ARG A 117 10.41 18.40 1.51
C ARG A 117 9.46 17.69 0.53
N PRO A 118 8.14 17.74 0.77
CA PRO A 118 7.14 17.31 -0.20
C PRO A 118 7.36 17.91 -1.58
N HIS A 119 7.36 17.06 -2.60
CA HIS A 119 7.41 17.44 -4.00
C HIS A 119 6.11 17.02 -4.68
N LEU A 120 5.38 17.96 -5.29
CA LEU A 120 4.16 17.67 -6.03
C LEU A 120 4.52 17.07 -7.40
N VAL A 121 4.31 15.76 -7.54
CA VAL A 121 4.61 14.96 -8.74
C VAL A 121 3.55 15.20 -9.82
N LYS A 122 2.27 15.26 -9.42
CA LYS A 122 1.14 15.54 -10.32
C LYS A 122 0.04 16.26 -9.55
N GLU A 123 -0.28 17.47 -10.00
CA GLU A 123 -1.42 18.23 -9.50
C GLU A 123 -2.74 17.61 -9.99
N GLY A 124 -3.75 17.60 -9.12
CA GLY A 124 -5.12 17.32 -9.49
C GLY A 124 -5.98 16.83 -8.34
N LYS A 125 -7.29 16.95 -8.51
CA LYS A 125 -8.25 16.53 -7.49
C LYS A 125 -8.59 15.05 -7.62
N GLY A 126 -8.61 14.38 -6.47
CA GLY A 126 -9.01 13.00 -6.30
C GLY A 126 -8.00 11.97 -6.80
N LEU A 127 -6.74 12.34 -7.06
CA LEU A 127 -5.67 11.38 -7.28
C LEU A 127 -5.24 10.81 -5.94
N ILE A 128 -5.55 9.53 -5.70
CA ILE A 128 -5.29 8.87 -4.42
C ILE A 128 -4.48 7.60 -4.61
N ASP A 129 -3.91 7.13 -3.51
CA ASP A 129 -3.25 5.83 -3.40
C ASP A 129 -2.17 5.57 -4.48
N PRO A 130 -1.26 6.53 -4.74
CA PRO A 130 -0.23 6.36 -5.74
C PRO A 130 0.79 5.31 -5.31
N CYS A 131 1.24 4.48 -6.24
CA CYS A 131 2.32 3.53 -6.03
C CYS A 131 3.30 3.57 -7.21
N PRO A 132 4.57 3.97 -6.97
CA PRO A 132 5.60 3.91 -7.99
C PRO A 132 6.17 2.49 -8.13
N LEU A 133 6.75 2.22 -9.30
CA LEU A 133 7.61 1.08 -9.58
C LEU A 133 8.75 1.54 -10.48
N TRP A 134 9.99 1.24 -10.10
CA TRP A 134 11.14 1.31 -10.99
C TRP A 134 11.39 -0.08 -11.52
N ASP A 135 11.25 -0.27 -12.83
CA ASP A 135 11.45 -1.55 -13.47
C ASP A 135 12.91 -1.70 -13.87
N GLU A 136 13.67 -2.43 -13.07
CA GLU A 136 15.11 -2.64 -13.27
C GLU A 136 15.42 -3.38 -14.58
N GLU A 137 14.49 -4.18 -15.10
CA GLU A 137 14.68 -4.93 -16.35
C GLU A 137 14.69 -3.99 -17.56
N THR A 138 13.84 -2.97 -17.56
CA THR A 138 13.66 -2.05 -18.69
C THR A 138 14.35 -0.70 -18.49
N GLY A 139 14.65 -0.33 -17.25
CA GLY A 139 15.09 1.00 -16.86
C GLY A 139 13.98 2.06 -16.90
N GLU A 140 12.73 1.66 -17.18
CA GLU A 140 11.57 2.55 -17.12
C GLU A 140 11.05 2.66 -15.68
N ALA A 141 10.34 3.75 -15.40
CA ALA A 141 9.63 3.93 -14.15
C ALA A 141 8.15 4.19 -14.42
N TYR A 142 7.29 3.69 -13.54
CA TYR A 142 5.85 3.73 -13.67
C TYR A 142 5.20 4.18 -12.36
N LEU A 143 3.99 4.70 -12.47
CA LEU A 143 3.15 5.01 -11.33
C LEU A 143 1.71 4.60 -11.61
N VAL A 144 1.09 3.90 -10.67
CA VAL A 144 -0.36 3.65 -10.67
C VAL A 144 -1.01 4.46 -9.56
N HIS A 145 -2.22 4.94 -9.78
CA HIS A 145 -3.04 5.56 -8.73
C HIS A 145 -4.52 5.22 -8.93
N ALA A 146 -5.30 5.40 -7.86
CA ALA A 146 -6.75 5.28 -7.88
C ALA A 146 -7.42 6.67 -7.87
N TRP A 147 -8.76 6.68 -7.78
CA TRP A 147 -9.57 7.89 -7.84
C TRP A 147 -10.56 8.00 -6.68
N ALA A 148 -10.58 9.17 -6.01
CA ALA A 148 -11.57 9.49 -5.00
C ALA A 148 -12.84 10.09 -5.61
N ARG A 149 -13.96 9.35 -5.56
CA ARG A 149 -15.27 9.83 -6.04
C ARG A 149 -15.69 11.15 -5.40
N SER A 150 -15.35 11.35 -4.13
CA SER A 150 -15.68 12.55 -3.37
C SER A 150 -15.06 13.84 -3.93
N ARG A 151 -13.98 13.75 -4.72
CA ARG A 151 -13.29 14.90 -5.32
C ARG A 151 -13.33 14.90 -6.84
N ALA A 152 -13.07 13.76 -7.47
CA ALA A 152 -13.00 13.62 -8.91
C ALA A 152 -14.33 13.21 -9.57
N GLY A 153 -15.35 12.84 -8.78
CA GLY A 153 -16.61 12.30 -9.29
C GLY A 153 -16.51 10.86 -9.83
N VAL A 154 -15.31 10.27 -9.83
CA VAL A 154 -15.02 8.90 -10.28
C VAL A 154 -14.25 8.11 -9.22
N ASN A 155 -14.49 6.80 -9.16
CA ASN A 155 -13.72 5.81 -8.40
C ASN A 155 -13.76 4.47 -9.17
N ASN A 156 -13.32 3.37 -8.54
CA ASN A 156 -13.38 2.03 -9.11
C ASN A 156 -12.53 1.84 -10.37
N ARG A 157 -11.43 2.59 -10.48
CA ARG A 157 -10.53 2.60 -11.65
C ARG A 157 -9.11 2.84 -11.21
N LEU A 158 -8.18 2.18 -11.88
CA LEU A 158 -6.74 2.39 -11.71
C LEU A 158 -6.17 3.02 -12.98
N THR A 159 -5.46 4.14 -12.81
CA THR A 159 -4.78 4.84 -13.90
C THR A 159 -3.27 4.64 -13.75
N GLY A 160 -2.64 4.15 -14.81
CA GLY A 160 -1.18 4.00 -14.91
C GLY A 160 -0.56 5.13 -15.73
N HIS A 161 0.67 5.48 -15.39
CA HIS A 161 1.50 6.50 -16.04
C HIS A 161 2.93 6.00 -16.19
N ARG A 162 3.64 6.45 -17.23
CA ARG A 162 5.10 6.50 -17.17
C ARG A 162 5.53 7.61 -16.22
N MET A 163 6.57 7.35 -15.45
CA MET A 163 7.15 8.26 -14.47
C MET A 163 8.61 8.55 -14.87
N ARG A 164 9.10 9.74 -14.57
CA ARG A 164 10.55 10.01 -14.64
C ARG A 164 11.28 9.08 -13.64
N PRO A 165 12.45 8.53 -14.00
CA PRO A 165 13.23 7.70 -13.07
C PRO A 165 13.62 8.41 -11.77
N ASP A 166 13.72 9.74 -11.78
CA ASP A 166 13.98 10.54 -10.56
C ASP A 166 12.74 10.75 -9.67
N GLY A 167 11.58 10.20 -10.04
CA GLY A 167 10.33 10.32 -9.30
C GLY A 167 9.70 11.72 -9.30
N THR A 168 10.21 12.67 -10.10
CA THR A 168 9.80 14.09 -10.02
C THR A 168 8.56 14.45 -10.84
N GLY A 169 8.08 13.56 -11.71
CA GLY A 169 6.93 13.86 -12.55
C GLY A 169 6.49 12.68 -13.40
N LEU A 170 5.27 12.77 -13.90
CA LEU A 170 4.70 11.82 -14.86
C LEU A 170 4.97 12.30 -16.28
N LEU A 171 5.13 11.34 -17.21
CA LEU A 171 5.54 11.58 -18.60
C LEU A 171 4.35 11.55 -19.58
N ASP A 172 3.15 11.30 -19.08
CA ASP A 172 1.93 11.22 -19.86
C ASP A 172 0.69 11.67 -19.05
N GLU A 173 -0.46 11.70 -19.71
CA GLU A 173 -1.74 12.07 -19.09
C GLU A 173 -2.37 10.93 -18.26
N GLY A 174 -1.82 9.72 -18.38
CA GLY A 174 -2.34 8.52 -17.78
C GLY A 174 -3.29 7.72 -18.68
N LYS A 175 -3.29 6.41 -18.48
CA LYS A 175 -4.22 5.47 -19.11
C LYS A 175 -4.95 4.70 -18.03
N VAL A 176 -6.28 4.55 -18.14
CA VAL A 176 -7.02 3.60 -17.30
C VAL A 176 -6.56 2.19 -17.68
N ILE A 177 -5.83 1.53 -16.78
CA ILE A 177 -5.26 0.19 -16.98
C ILE A 177 -6.13 -0.90 -16.38
N VAL A 178 -6.94 -0.56 -15.38
CA VAL A 178 -8.00 -1.41 -14.83
C VAL A 178 -9.26 -0.57 -14.67
N ASP A 179 -10.33 -0.97 -15.37
CA ASP A 179 -11.66 -0.35 -15.26
C ASP A 179 -12.58 -1.30 -14.47
N GLY A 180 -12.65 -1.11 -13.15
CA GLY A 180 -13.42 -1.97 -12.25
C GLY A 180 -14.92 -1.99 -12.57
N ASP A 181 -15.45 -0.94 -13.21
CA ASP A 181 -16.86 -0.91 -13.65
C ASP A 181 -17.18 -1.96 -14.72
N ARG A 182 -16.14 -2.50 -15.39
CA ARG A 182 -16.27 -3.56 -16.40
C ARG A 182 -16.10 -4.96 -15.83
N ILE A 183 -15.75 -5.09 -14.56
CA ILE A 183 -15.52 -6.38 -13.91
C ILE A 183 -16.75 -6.70 -13.04
N PRO A 184 -17.53 -7.74 -13.35
CA PRO A 184 -18.76 -8.04 -12.63
C PRO A 184 -18.54 -8.17 -11.12
N GLY A 185 -19.31 -7.41 -10.34
CA GLY A 185 -19.24 -7.42 -8.87
C GLY A 185 -18.15 -6.55 -8.26
N TRP A 186 -17.26 -5.94 -9.06
CA TRP A 186 -16.22 -5.04 -8.55
C TRP A 186 -16.74 -3.62 -8.40
N PHE A 187 -16.51 -3.05 -7.24
CA PHE A 187 -16.83 -1.66 -6.91
C PHE A 187 -15.80 -1.13 -5.91
N THR A 188 -15.56 0.18 -5.88
CA THR A 188 -14.59 0.81 -4.96
C THR A 188 -13.19 0.17 -5.06
N LEU A 189 -12.74 -0.17 -6.27
CA LEU A 189 -11.34 -0.51 -6.53
C LEU A 189 -10.43 0.69 -6.25
N GLU A 190 -9.50 0.53 -5.31
CA GLU A 190 -8.57 1.56 -4.82
C GLU A 190 -7.29 0.93 -4.25
N GLY A 191 -6.45 1.70 -3.57
CA GLY A 191 -5.30 1.19 -2.81
C GLY A 191 -4.25 0.38 -3.58
N PRO A 192 -3.93 0.66 -4.87
CA PRO A 192 -3.07 -0.20 -5.65
C PRO A 192 -1.63 -0.21 -5.12
N LYS A 193 -1.06 -1.39 -4.98
CA LYS A 193 0.38 -1.61 -4.80
C LYS A 193 0.95 -2.35 -6.00
N LEU A 194 1.88 -1.69 -6.67
CA LEU A 194 2.52 -2.15 -7.89
C LEU A 194 3.83 -2.88 -7.58
N TYR A 195 4.05 -4.02 -8.25
CA TYR A 195 5.23 -4.88 -8.10
C TYR A 195 5.66 -5.48 -9.44
N ARG A 196 6.92 -5.90 -9.53
CA ARG A 196 7.46 -6.75 -10.59
C ARG A 196 7.76 -8.13 -10.01
N HIS A 197 7.26 -9.20 -10.64
CA HIS A 197 7.54 -10.57 -10.22
C HIS A 197 7.34 -11.57 -11.37
N ASP A 198 8.34 -12.43 -11.61
CA ASP A 198 8.31 -13.53 -12.60
C ASP A 198 7.86 -13.08 -14.00
N GLY A 199 8.38 -11.93 -14.43
CA GLY A 199 8.07 -11.35 -15.73
C GLY A 199 6.67 -10.76 -15.86
N TRP A 200 5.99 -10.49 -14.73
CA TRP A 200 4.68 -9.85 -14.67
C TRP A 200 4.72 -8.54 -13.89
N PHE A 201 3.93 -7.57 -14.34
CA PHE A 201 3.47 -6.46 -13.52
C PHE A 201 2.31 -6.95 -12.67
N TRP A 202 2.42 -6.78 -11.36
CA TRP A 202 1.38 -7.13 -10.41
C TRP A 202 0.83 -5.88 -9.75
N ILE A 203 -0.49 -5.77 -9.66
CA ILE A 203 -1.16 -4.77 -8.84
C ILE A 203 -1.99 -5.50 -7.79
N LEU A 204 -1.65 -5.33 -6.51
CA LEU A 204 -2.52 -5.76 -5.42
C LEU A 204 -3.34 -4.55 -5.01
N ALA A 205 -4.66 -4.62 -5.25
CA ALA A 205 -5.59 -3.52 -4.98
C ALA A 205 -6.88 -4.07 -4.37
N PRO A 206 -7.32 -3.59 -3.19
CA PRO A 206 -8.59 -3.98 -2.61
C PRO A 206 -9.78 -3.41 -3.40
N ALA A 207 -10.92 -4.06 -3.27
CA ALA A 207 -12.22 -3.59 -3.75
C ALA A 207 -13.32 -3.95 -2.76
N GLY A 208 -14.54 -3.46 -2.98
CA GLY A 208 -15.70 -3.71 -2.12
C GLY A 208 -15.82 -2.78 -0.91
N GLY A 209 -14.89 -1.82 -0.79
CA GLY A 209 -14.84 -0.81 0.26
C GLY A 209 -14.25 -1.29 1.59
N VAL A 210 -13.82 -0.32 2.39
CA VAL A 210 -13.02 -0.50 3.62
C VAL A 210 -13.61 -1.51 4.63
N GLY A 211 -14.93 -1.55 4.82
CA GLY A 211 -15.56 -2.36 5.86
C GLY A 211 -15.96 -3.79 5.45
N THR A 212 -16.18 -4.02 4.16
CA THR A 212 -16.83 -5.25 3.64
C THR A 212 -16.11 -5.83 2.42
N GLY A 213 -14.97 -5.23 2.07
CA GLY A 213 -14.26 -5.54 0.84
C GLY A 213 -13.46 -6.84 0.85
N TRP A 214 -12.61 -6.94 -0.15
CA TRP A 214 -11.69 -8.04 -0.39
C TRP A 214 -10.40 -7.50 -1.01
N GLN A 215 -9.35 -8.30 -0.99
CA GLN A 215 -8.10 -8.02 -1.69
C GLN A 215 -8.14 -8.62 -3.09
N GLY A 216 -8.01 -7.75 -4.09
CA GLY A 216 -7.77 -8.14 -5.47
C GLY A 216 -6.28 -8.25 -5.79
N ALA A 217 -5.95 -9.08 -6.77
CA ALA A 217 -4.69 -9.07 -7.48
C ALA A 217 -4.98 -8.95 -8.98
N PHE A 218 -4.12 -8.20 -9.67
CA PHE A 218 -4.16 -8.02 -11.10
C PHE A 218 -2.76 -8.29 -11.67
N ARG A 219 -2.67 -8.93 -12.84
CA ARG A 219 -1.38 -9.12 -13.51
C ARG A 219 -1.43 -8.83 -15.00
N ALA A 220 -0.35 -8.28 -15.54
CA ALA A 220 -0.14 -8.08 -16.97
C ALA A 220 1.32 -8.29 -17.36
N ARG A 221 1.57 -8.70 -18.61
CA ARG A 221 2.94 -8.80 -19.14
C ARG A 221 3.55 -7.43 -19.41
N GLU A 222 2.71 -6.49 -19.83
CA GLU A 222 3.05 -5.10 -20.10
C GLU A 222 2.41 -4.18 -19.05
N PHE A 223 3.09 -3.10 -18.66
CA PHE A 223 2.58 -2.19 -17.63
C PHE A 223 1.20 -1.62 -17.96
N PHE A 224 0.91 -1.32 -19.24
CA PHE A 224 -0.37 -0.77 -19.69
C PHE A 224 -1.45 -1.82 -20.00
N GLY A 225 -1.23 -3.05 -19.56
CA GLY A 225 -2.18 -4.15 -19.68
C GLY A 225 -2.16 -4.86 -21.04
N PRO A 226 -3.18 -5.68 -21.32
CA PRO A 226 -4.36 -5.91 -20.48
C PRO A 226 -4.02 -6.62 -19.17
N TYR A 227 -4.73 -6.28 -18.09
CA TYR A 227 -4.62 -6.95 -16.80
C TYR A 227 -5.67 -8.05 -16.67
N GLU A 228 -5.23 -9.23 -16.24
CA GLU A 228 -6.08 -10.29 -15.69
C GLU A 228 -6.32 -10.00 -14.20
N GLU A 229 -7.46 -10.41 -13.63
CA GLU A 229 -7.82 -10.19 -12.23
C GLU A 229 -8.16 -11.47 -11.46
N LYS A 230 -7.95 -11.45 -10.13
CA LYS A 230 -8.40 -12.48 -9.20
C LYS A 230 -8.64 -11.90 -7.81
N VAL A 231 -9.68 -12.37 -7.12
CA VAL A 231 -9.82 -12.14 -5.67
C VAL A 231 -8.90 -13.11 -4.94
N VAL A 232 -8.01 -12.59 -4.09
CA VAL A 232 -6.93 -13.38 -3.46
C VAL A 232 -7.00 -13.43 -1.93
N LEU A 233 -7.82 -12.58 -1.30
CA LEU A 233 -8.15 -12.63 0.12
C LEU A 233 -9.54 -12.03 0.35
N GLU A 234 -10.40 -12.75 1.05
CA GLU A 234 -11.73 -12.28 1.42
C GLU A 234 -12.10 -12.81 2.81
N GLN A 235 -13.12 -12.24 3.46
CA GLN A 235 -13.48 -12.60 4.83
C GLN A 235 -13.78 -14.10 5.02
N LYS A 236 -14.51 -14.72 4.08
CA LYS A 236 -15.09 -16.07 4.19
C LYS A 236 -15.81 -16.29 5.53
N ASP A 237 -15.44 -17.33 6.28
CA ASP A 237 -15.97 -17.71 7.59
C ASP A 237 -15.16 -17.12 8.76
N THR A 238 -14.19 -16.24 8.48
CA THR A 238 -13.33 -15.63 9.49
C THR A 238 -13.99 -14.40 10.15
N GLY A 239 -13.48 -14.04 11.33
CA GLY A 239 -13.85 -12.80 12.02
C GLY A 239 -13.18 -11.53 11.47
N VAL A 240 -12.38 -11.63 10.40
CA VAL A 240 -11.65 -10.52 9.80
C VAL A 240 -12.45 -9.96 8.63
N ASN A 241 -13.35 -9.01 8.93
CA ASN A 241 -14.15 -8.34 7.90
C ASN A 241 -13.29 -7.44 7.01
N GLY A 242 -13.60 -7.40 5.72
CA GLY A 242 -12.96 -6.47 4.78
C GLY A 242 -11.44 -6.50 4.83
N PRO A 243 -10.75 -7.63 4.56
CA PRO A 243 -9.30 -7.62 4.41
C PRO A 243 -8.95 -6.69 3.25
N HIS A 244 -8.47 -5.49 3.59
CA HIS A 244 -8.37 -4.37 2.66
C HIS A 244 -6.90 -4.08 2.32
N GLN A 245 -6.60 -2.82 2.04
CA GLN A 245 -5.31 -2.34 1.56
C GLN A 245 -4.13 -2.81 2.40
N GLY A 246 -3.05 -3.15 1.71
CA GLY A 246 -1.88 -3.77 2.28
C GLY A 246 -0.70 -3.84 1.33
N GLY A 247 0.43 -4.36 1.82
CA GLY A 247 1.67 -4.54 1.07
C GLY A 247 2.20 -5.98 1.12
N TRP A 248 2.72 -6.46 -0.01
CA TRP A 248 3.43 -7.73 -0.13
C TRP A 248 4.92 -7.52 0.16
N VAL A 249 5.52 -8.43 0.92
CA VAL A 249 6.95 -8.46 1.19
C VAL A 249 7.48 -9.89 1.18
N ARG A 250 8.72 -10.05 0.72
CA ARG A 250 9.46 -11.31 0.76
C ARG A 250 10.57 -11.24 1.80
N THR A 251 10.66 -12.25 2.67
CA THR A 251 11.70 -12.36 3.71
C THR A 251 13.07 -12.70 3.13
N PRO A 252 14.17 -12.55 3.89
CA PRO A 252 15.48 -13.06 3.49
C PRO A 252 15.51 -14.59 3.25
N SER A 253 14.65 -15.36 3.95
CA SER A 253 14.48 -16.81 3.74
C SER A 253 13.74 -17.17 2.44
N GLY A 254 13.17 -16.18 1.74
CA GLY A 254 12.42 -16.38 0.50
C GLY A 254 10.92 -16.64 0.69
N GLU A 255 10.40 -16.48 1.90
CA GLU A 255 8.97 -16.61 2.21
C GLU A 255 8.22 -15.31 1.87
N ASP A 256 7.02 -15.46 1.30
CA ASP A 256 6.17 -14.34 0.93
C ASP A 256 5.10 -14.08 2.00
N TRP A 257 4.85 -12.81 2.29
CA TRP A 257 3.90 -12.37 3.31
C TRP A 257 3.13 -11.14 2.86
N PHE A 258 1.89 -11.00 3.33
CA PHE A 258 1.05 -9.86 3.02
C PHE A 258 0.53 -9.20 4.29
N LEU A 259 0.85 -7.92 4.48
CA LEU A 259 0.31 -7.09 5.55
C LEU A 259 -0.90 -6.34 5.03
N HIS A 260 -2.02 -6.35 5.75
CA HIS A 260 -3.21 -5.59 5.38
C HIS A 260 -3.95 -5.08 6.60
N PHE A 261 -4.78 -4.05 6.45
CA PHE A 261 -5.61 -3.61 7.56
C PHE A 261 -7.00 -4.28 7.60
N GLN A 262 -7.63 -4.22 8.78
CA GLN A 262 -9.04 -4.47 9.06
C GLN A 262 -9.65 -3.23 9.76
N GLN A 263 -10.80 -2.74 9.32
CA GLN A 263 -11.52 -1.68 10.05
C GLN A 263 -12.34 -2.26 11.21
N ARG A 264 -12.06 -1.81 12.44
CA ARG A 264 -12.72 -2.25 13.69
C ARG A 264 -13.49 -1.12 14.38
N GLY A 265 -14.31 -0.39 13.62
CA GLY A 265 -15.16 0.69 14.14
C GLY A 265 -14.35 1.77 14.85
N ALA A 266 -14.75 2.11 16.09
CA ALA A 266 -14.08 3.14 16.89
C ALA A 266 -12.61 2.83 17.25
N TYR A 267 -12.18 1.56 17.11
CA TYR A 267 -10.80 1.17 17.33
C TYR A 267 -9.85 1.62 16.19
N GLY A 268 -10.41 2.00 15.04
CA GLY A 268 -9.64 2.38 13.85
C GLY A 268 -9.32 1.18 12.96
N ARG A 269 -8.20 1.26 12.25
CA ARG A 269 -7.73 0.24 11.28
C ARG A 269 -6.52 -0.51 11.82
N VAL A 270 -6.70 -1.76 12.22
CA VAL A 270 -5.64 -2.63 12.77
C VAL A 270 -4.96 -3.43 11.67
N VAL A 271 -3.68 -3.81 11.84
CA VAL A 271 -2.90 -4.50 10.79
C VAL A 271 -2.75 -5.97 11.07
N HIS A 272 -3.06 -6.79 10.08
CA HIS A 272 -2.92 -8.23 10.04
C HIS A 272 -1.75 -8.61 9.13
N LEU A 273 -1.06 -9.69 9.47
CA LEU A 273 -0.05 -10.35 8.66
C LEU A 273 -0.61 -11.69 8.18
N GLN A 274 -0.56 -11.94 6.87
CA GLN A 274 -1.02 -13.19 6.25
C GLN A 274 0.17 -13.91 5.61
N PRO A 275 0.29 -15.24 5.77
CA PRO A 275 1.19 -16.01 4.92
C PRO A 275 0.76 -15.88 3.46
N MET A 276 1.71 -15.87 2.55
CA MET A 276 1.46 -15.85 1.11
C MET A 276 2.29 -16.93 0.44
N ARG A 277 1.68 -17.63 -0.52
CA ARG A 277 2.38 -18.56 -1.39
C ARG A 277 1.94 -18.36 -2.83
N TRP A 278 2.81 -18.72 -3.76
CA TRP A 278 2.46 -18.75 -5.19
C TRP A 278 1.79 -20.09 -5.52
N GLY A 279 0.58 -20.03 -6.09
CA GLY A 279 -0.16 -21.18 -6.56
C GLY A 279 0.44 -21.77 -7.84
N ALA A 280 0.04 -22.99 -8.17
CA ALA A 280 0.47 -23.65 -9.42
C ALA A 280 0.00 -22.92 -10.70
N ASP A 281 -1.04 -22.09 -10.58
CA ASP A 281 -1.56 -21.20 -11.62
C ASP A 281 -0.80 -19.84 -11.70
N GLY A 282 0.22 -19.66 -10.86
CA GLY A 282 1.02 -18.44 -10.77
C GLY A 282 0.31 -17.27 -10.09
N TRP A 283 -0.81 -17.50 -9.38
CA TRP A 283 -1.48 -16.47 -8.59
C TRP A 283 -1.07 -16.55 -7.11
N PRO A 284 -1.04 -15.42 -6.38
CA PRO A 284 -0.81 -15.46 -4.95
C PRO A 284 -2.03 -16.07 -4.26
N VAL A 285 -1.75 -16.89 -3.25
CA VAL A 285 -2.73 -17.45 -2.30
C VAL A 285 -2.38 -16.87 -0.94
N LEU A 286 -3.25 -15.99 -0.43
CA LEU A 286 -3.07 -15.29 0.84
C LEU A 286 -3.81 -16.02 1.97
N GLY A 287 -3.25 -16.01 3.18
CA GLY A 287 -3.86 -16.64 4.34
C GLY A 287 -4.05 -18.15 4.14
N ASP A 288 -5.15 -18.68 4.66
CA ASP A 288 -5.57 -20.07 4.46
C ASP A 288 -6.50 -20.16 3.24
N GLU A 289 -5.93 -20.50 2.09
CA GLU A 289 -6.63 -20.61 0.80
C GLU A 289 -7.46 -19.38 0.41
N GLY A 290 -7.00 -18.17 0.75
CA GLY A 290 -7.71 -16.91 0.50
C GLY A 290 -8.58 -16.43 1.67
N ALA A 291 -8.45 -17.02 2.86
CA ALA A 291 -9.11 -16.57 4.09
C ALA A 291 -8.08 -16.04 5.13
N PRO A 292 -8.34 -14.92 5.81
CA PRO A 292 -7.44 -14.39 6.85
C PRO A 292 -7.20 -15.38 8.00
N VAL A 293 -5.94 -15.59 8.38
CA VAL A 293 -5.59 -16.41 9.56
C VAL A 293 -5.55 -15.57 10.83
N ALA A 294 -6.03 -16.14 11.94
CA ALA A 294 -5.95 -15.50 13.26
C ALA A 294 -4.62 -15.81 13.98
N VAL A 295 -4.06 -17.00 13.76
CA VAL A 295 -2.79 -17.48 14.32
C VAL A 295 -2.05 -18.24 13.24
N HIS A 296 -0.74 -18.04 13.12
CA HIS A 296 0.10 -18.75 12.18
C HIS A 296 1.56 -18.83 12.65
N ARG A 297 2.37 -19.70 12.03
CA ARG A 297 3.81 -19.77 12.33
C ARG A 297 4.49 -18.43 12.02
N ARG A 298 5.47 -18.04 12.82
CA ARG A 298 6.29 -16.85 12.56
C ARG A 298 7.08 -16.98 11.23
N PRO A 299 7.33 -15.86 10.53
CA PRO A 299 8.29 -15.80 9.41
C PRO A 299 9.72 -16.18 9.81
#